data_AF-W0IZJ8-F1
#
_entry.id   AF-W0IZJ8-F1
#
_cell.length_a   1.000
_cell.length_b   1.000
_cell.length_c   1.000
_cell.angle_alpha   90.00
_cell.angle_beta   90.00
_cell.angle_gamma   90.00
#
_symmetry.space_group_name_H-M   'P 1'
#
loop_
_entity.id
_entity.type
_entity.pdbx_description
1 polymer ?
#
loop_
_entity_poly.entity_id
_entity_poly.type
_entity_poly.pdbx_seq_one_letter_code
_entity_poly.pdbx_strand_id
1 'polypeptide(L)'
;MKHQPSILLHAIAFAAVVFASAANLPAADLIKANNTTALGTAGSYTVAGATPTNADTIIFNDTLSSVSSFNSGGTTARGLRLLDPANDITLSVGNSTLSLGVNGSATDGGFIDLSSAVRNLTINVASSGRLRFYGAQSTLTVAAGRTLTVNAPVEVYHTNGGSLRVTGAGAVILATVRDSDSIRTTRLIHDDTGSLTLTGANTYTGGTTLSGGNFTLAGTGSLFFDLAKGNRITGDSTGEVRFDGTFNVSVSDIALTEDTAWTLVAGTFSNLDYGSTFSLFLGGSIVGSGITLDSTNNYTAGNWSYDISSGALSYAAVPEPGITAALAAAGMLLAVALLRHRPGRYSR
;
A
#
# COMPACT_ATOMS: atom_id res chain seq x y z
N MET A 1 -13.20 52.97 -74.64
CA MET A 1 -14.30 52.11 -75.13
C MET A 1 -13.73 50.75 -75.51
N LYS A 2 -14.31 49.68 -74.93
CA LYS A 2 -14.29 48.26 -75.35
C LYS A 2 -12.93 47.59 -75.60
N HIS A 3 -12.52 46.73 -74.66
CA HIS A 3 -12.36 45.28 -74.90
C HIS A 3 -11.95 44.56 -73.60
N GLN A 4 -12.79 43.61 -73.16
CA GLN A 4 -12.43 42.54 -72.22
C GLN A 4 -13.15 41.27 -72.70
N PRO A 5 -12.43 40.20 -73.06
CA PRO A 5 -12.99 38.87 -73.23
C PRO A 5 -12.66 37.97 -72.02
N SER A 6 -13.73 37.44 -71.42
CA SER A 6 -14.00 36.05 -71.02
C SER A 6 -12.90 35.07 -70.54
N ILE A 7 -13.26 34.36 -69.45
CA ILE A 7 -13.23 32.88 -69.27
C ILE A 7 -12.13 32.25 -68.38
N LEU A 8 -12.63 31.64 -67.27
CA LEU A 8 -12.18 30.41 -66.55
C LEU A 8 -10.79 30.46 -65.85
N LEU A 9 -10.52 29.84 -64.68
CA LEU A 9 -10.97 28.56 -64.14
C LEU A 9 -10.39 28.34 -62.71
N HIS A 10 -11.03 27.46 -61.91
CA HIS A 10 -10.53 26.71 -60.74
C HIS A 10 -10.26 27.44 -59.40
N ALA A 11 -11.30 27.50 -58.56
CA ALA A 11 -11.11 27.51 -57.10
C ALA A 11 -10.94 26.06 -56.61
N ILE A 12 -9.70 25.68 -56.27
CA ILE A 12 -9.40 24.44 -55.55
C ILE A 12 -9.81 24.68 -54.09
N ALA A 13 -10.89 24.04 -53.65
CA ALA A 13 -11.24 23.96 -52.24
C ALA A 13 -10.25 23.02 -51.54
N PHE A 14 -9.24 23.59 -50.88
CA PHE A 14 -8.38 22.86 -49.96
C PHE A 14 -9.20 22.55 -48.70
N ALA A 15 -9.79 21.36 -48.63
CA ALA A 15 -10.26 20.80 -47.38
C ALA A 15 -9.02 20.48 -46.53
N ALA A 16 -8.64 21.41 -45.66
CA ALA A 16 -7.68 21.14 -44.60
C ALA A 16 -8.35 20.18 -43.61
N VAL A 17 -8.19 18.88 -43.86
CA VAL A 17 -8.36 17.86 -42.83
C VAL A 17 -7.24 18.11 -41.82
N VAL A 18 -7.55 18.90 -40.79
CA VAL A 18 -6.73 18.96 -39.60
C VAL A 18 -6.89 17.60 -38.92
N PHE A 19 -6.02 16.67 -39.28
CA PHE A 19 -5.64 15.62 -38.35
C PHE A 19 -5.01 16.37 -37.18
N ALA A 20 -5.79 16.61 -36.13
CA ALA A 20 -5.24 16.82 -34.81
C ALA A 20 -4.49 15.53 -34.49
N SER A 21 -3.19 15.49 -34.85
CA SER A 21 -2.25 14.64 -34.15
C SER A 21 -2.48 14.90 -32.67
N ALA A 22 -2.45 13.85 -31.86
CA ALA A 22 -2.48 13.93 -30.41
C ALA A 22 -1.26 14.75 -29.96
N ALA A 23 -1.37 16.06 -30.07
CA ALA A 23 -0.51 17.00 -29.40
C ALA A 23 -0.71 16.68 -27.93
N ASN A 24 0.39 16.39 -27.23
CA ASN A 24 0.42 16.41 -25.78
C ASN A 24 -0.10 17.79 -25.37
N LEU A 25 -1.40 17.87 -25.09
CA LEU A 25 -1.98 19.05 -24.48
C LEU A 25 -1.27 19.20 -23.13
N PRO A 26 -0.90 20.42 -22.74
CA PRO A 26 -0.34 20.64 -21.40
C PRO A 26 -1.32 20.09 -20.37
N ALA A 27 -0.78 19.60 -19.25
CA ALA A 27 -1.57 19.13 -18.11
C ALA A 27 -2.74 20.10 -17.83
N ALA A 28 -3.97 19.66 -18.08
CA ALA A 28 -5.13 20.50 -17.93
C ALA A 28 -5.82 20.23 -16.60
N ASP A 29 -6.27 21.30 -15.96
CA ASP A 29 -7.20 21.21 -14.85
C ASP A 29 -8.61 21.05 -15.42
N LEU A 30 -9.18 19.84 -15.26
CA LEU A 30 -10.50 19.46 -15.74
C LEU A 30 -11.52 19.63 -14.62
N ILE A 31 -12.24 20.74 -14.64
CA ILE A 31 -13.30 21.04 -13.68
C ILE A 31 -14.54 20.20 -14.00
N LYS A 32 -14.97 19.37 -13.04
CA LYS A 32 -16.13 18.50 -13.18
C LYS A 32 -17.41 19.34 -13.27
N ALA A 33 -18.17 19.22 -14.35
CA ALA A 33 -19.46 19.92 -14.48
C ALA A 33 -20.53 19.28 -13.57
N ASN A 34 -21.57 20.07 -13.24
CA ASN A 34 -22.74 19.63 -12.46
C ASN A 34 -23.65 18.66 -13.21
N ASN A 35 -23.15 17.46 -13.45
CA ASN A 35 -23.87 16.38 -14.13
C ASN A 35 -23.42 15.02 -13.59
N THR A 36 -24.26 14.01 -13.77
CA THR A 36 -24.01 12.64 -13.29
C THR A 36 -23.10 11.82 -14.22
N THR A 37 -22.54 12.43 -15.26
CA THR A 37 -21.72 11.74 -16.25
C THR A 37 -20.43 11.22 -15.60
N ALA A 38 -20.04 9.99 -15.97
CA ALA A 38 -18.87 9.30 -15.44
C ALA A 38 -17.56 10.01 -15.83
N LEU A 39 -16.57 10.05 -14.92
CA LEU A 39 -15.36 10.86 -15.10
C LEU A 39 -14.60 10.58 -16.41
N GLY A 40 -14.57 9.32 -16.87
CA GLY A 40 -13.89 8.93 -18.11
C GLY A 40 -14.64 9.25 -19.40
N THR A 41 -15.82 9.89 -19.33
CA THR A 41 -16.68 10.12 -20.50
C THR A 41 -16.67 11.58 -20.93
N ALA A 42 -16.68 11.80 -22.26
CA ALA A 42 -16.81 13.13 -22.85
C ALA A 42 -18.10 13.83 -22.38
N GLY A 43 -18.00 15.12 -22.08
CA GLY A 43 -19.14 15.92 -21.55
C GLY A 43 -19.29 15.89 -20.03
N SER A 44 -18.37 15.26 -19.31
CA SER A 44 -18.35 15.26 -17.83
C SER A 44 -17.85 16.56 -17.23
N TYR A 45 -17.14 17.37 -18.01
CA TYR A 45 -16.39 18.54 -17.57
C TYR A 45 -17.00 19.82 -18.14
N THR A 46 -16.64 20.96 -17.54
CA THR A 46 -17.04 22.28 -18.04
C THR A 46 -16.48 22.56 -19.44
N VAL A 47 -15.35 21.94 -19.78
CA VAL A 47 -14.80 21.91 -21.14
C VAL A 47 -15.49 20.83 -21.97
N ALA A 48 -16.18 21.24 -23.03
CA ALA A 48 -16.92 20.33 -23.90
C ALA A 48 -16.00 19.30 -24.59
N GLY A 49 -16.43 18.04 -24.62
CA GLY A 49 -15.70 16.95 -25.28
C GLY A 49 -14.45 16.44 -24.56
N ALA A 50 -14.05 17.05 -23.44
CA ALA A 50 -12.85 16.64 -22.72
C ALA A 50 -13.01 15.24 -22.09
N THR A 51 -11.94 14.44 -22.18
CA THR A 51 -11.76 13.17 -21.47
C THR A 51 -10.40 13.21 -20.77
N PRO A 52 -10.32 12.81 -19.50
CA PRO A 52 -9.09 12.92 -18.74
C PRO A 52 -8.03 11.94 -19.25
N THR A 53 -6.78 12.38 -19.20
CA THR A 53 -5.58 11.60 -19.46
C THR A 53 -4.67 11.62 -18.25
N ASN A 54 -3.60 10.82 -18.25
CA ASN A 54 -2.61 10.82 -17.16
C ASN A 54 -1.84 12.14 -16.96
N ALA A 55 -2.04 13.14 -17.82
CA ALA A 55 -1.52 14.50 -17.65
C ALA A 55 -2.49 15.42 -16.87
N ASP A 56 -3.78 15.08 -16.82
CA ASP A 56 -4.82 16.00 -16.37
C ASP A 56 -5.15 15.86 -14.88
N THR A 57 -5.49 16.96 -14.22
CA THR A 57 -6.01 16.95 -12.85
C THR A 57 -7.52 17.10 -12.90
N ILE A 58 -8.27 16.17 -12.30
CA ILE A 58 -9.72 16.31 -12.17
C ILE A 58 -10.02 17.15 -10.93
N ILE A 59 -10.77 18.24 -11.11
CA ILE A 59 -11.13 19.17 -10.03
C ILE A 59 -12.62 19.07 -9.71
N PHE A 60 -12.92 18.92 -8.43
CA PHE A 60 -14.26 19.03 -7.86
C PHE A 60 -14.34 20.33 -7.06
N ASN A 61 -15.16 21.28 -7.49
CA ASN A 61 -15.31 22.60 -6.87
C ASN A 61 -16.79 23.02 -6.79
N ASP A 62 -17.05 24.29 -6.47
CA ASP A 62 -18.36 24.92 -6.37
C ASP A 62 -19.28 24.77 -7.60
N THR A 63 -18.74 24.40 -8.77
CA THR A 63 -19.56 24.03 -9.94
C THR A 63 -20.47 22.85 -9.63
N LEU A 64 -20.09 21.95 -8.72
CA LEU A 64 -20.92 20.84 -8.24
C LEU A 64 -21.88 21.30 -7.13
N SER A 65 -23.01 21.87 -7.54
CA SER A 65 -24.02 22.43 -6.64
C SER A 65 -25.06 21.41 -6.16
N SER A 66 -25.31 20.34 -6.91
CA SER A 66 -26.36 19.36 -6.57
C SER A 66 -25.98 17.90 -6.80
N VAL A 67 -24.95 17.63 -7.61
CA VAL A 67 -24.48 16.27 -7.88
C VAL A 67 -23.22 15.97 -7.06
N SER A 68 -23.18 14.77 -6.46
CA SER A 68 -22.12 14.36 -5.54
C SER A 68 -21.57 12.96 -5.77
N SER A 69 -22.15 12.18 -6.70
CA SER A 69 -21.76 10.79 -6.92
C SER A 69 -21.46 10.53 -8.39
N PHE A 70 -20.31 9.93 -8.67
CA PHE A 70 -19.82 9.69 -10.03
C PHE A 70 -19.22 8.30 -10.17
N ASN A 71 -19.39 7.69 -11.35
CA ASN A 71 -18.57 6.54 -11.72
C ASN A 71 -17.19 7.04 -12.17
N SER A 72 -16.14 6.45 -11.59
CA SER A 72 -14.73 6.75 -11.90
C SER A 72 -13.97 5.53 -12.46
N GLY A 73 -14.63 4.38 -12.57
CA GLY A 73 -14.04 3.16 -13.11
C GLY A 73 -13.62 3.33 -14.57
N GLY A 74 -12.40 2.90 -14.90
CA GLY A 74 -11.80 3.03 -16.23
C GLY A 74 -11.21 4.41 -16.51
N THR A 75 -11.28 5.34 -15.55
CA THR A 75 -10.74 6.70 -15.70
C THR A 75 -9.24 6.70 -15.43
N THR A 76 -8.49 7.43 -16.26
CA THR A 76 -7.07 7.73 -16.01
C THR A 76 -6.90 9.24 -15.87
N ALA A 77 -6.20 9.68 -14.83
CA ALA A 77 -5.88 11.08 -14.56
C ALA A 77 -4.46 11.20 -13.99
N ARG A 78 -3.88 12.39 -13.96
CA ARG A 78 -2.69 12.66 -13.13
C ARG A 78 -3.05 12.60 -11.66
N GLY A 79 -4.19 13.20 -11.29
CA GLY A 79 -4.64 13.24 -9.90
C GLY A 79 -6.06 13.79 -9.77
N LEU A 80 -6.53 13.78 -8.53
CA LEU A 80 -7.80 14.37 -8.13
C LEU A 80 -7.54 15.54 -7.19
N ARG A 81 -8.32 16.60 -7.32
CA ARG A 81 -8.33 17.72 -6.36
C ARG A 81 -9.76 18.06 -5.95
N LEU A 82 -9.98 18.14 -4.65
CA LEU A 82 -11.23 18.55 -4.04
C LEU A 82 -11.04 19.95 -3.44
N LEU A 83 -11.81 20.91 -3.94
CA LEU A 83 -11.86 22.27 -3.46
C LEU A 83 -13.16 22.44 -2.66
N ASP A 84 -14.18 23.03 -3.28
CA ASP A 84 -15.37 23.51 -2.61
C ASP A 84 -16.71 23.08 -3.21
N PRO A 85 -16.93 21.79 -3.50
CA PRO A 85 -18.25 21.34 -3.90
C PRO A 85 -19.28 21.55 -2.77
N ALA A 86 -20.55 21.64 -3.14
CA ALA A 86 -21.62 21.85 -2.17
C ALA A 86 -21.78 20.67 -1.20
N ASN A 87 -21.46 19.46 -1.66
CA ASN A 87 -21.68 18.19 -0.95
C ASN A 87 -20.39 17.35 -0.89
N ASP A 88 -20.34 16.41 0.06
CA ASP A 88 -19.34 15.34 0.07
C ASP A 88 -19.36 14.55 -1.24
N ILE A 89 -18.19 14.21 -1.77
CA ILE A 89 -18.06 13.55 -3.07
C ILE A 89 -17.88 12.05 -2.88
N THR A 90 -18.62 11.27 -3.65
CA THR A 90 -18.49 9.81 -3.73
C THR A 90 -18.09 9.39 -5.13
N LEU A 91 -17.01 8.64 -5.25
CA LEU A 91 -16.58 8.00 -6.50
C LEU A 91 -16.82 6.51 -6.41
N SER A 92 -17.45 5.94 -7.43
CA SER A 92 -17.59 4.49 -7.58
C SER A 92 -16.67 3.99 -8.67
N VAL A 93 -15.67 3.18 -8.31
CA VAL A 93 -14.78 2.51 -9.28
C VAL A 93 -15.41 1.28 -9.92
N GLY A 94 -16.55 0.82 -9.40
CA GLY A 94 -17.24 -0.37 -9.90
C GLY A 94 -16.33 -1.60 -9.92
N ASN A 95 -16.31 -2.33 -11.04
CA ASN A 95 -15.43 -3.48 -11.29
C ASN A 95 -14.15 -3.11 -12.08
N SER A 96 -13.86 -1.80 -12.22
CA SER A 96 -12.76 -1.29 -13.04
C SER A 96 -11.71 -0.57 -12.17
N THR A 97 -10.71 0.02 -12.81
CA THR A 97 -9.63 0.77 -12.14
C THR A 97 -9.81 2.27 -12.33
N LEU A 98 -9.67 3.04 -11.26
CA LEU A 98 -9.32 4.46 -11.35
C LEU A 98 -7.80 4.56 -11.26
N SER A 99 -7.17 5.03 -12.33
CA SER A 99 -5.71 5.13 -12.46
C SER A 99 -5.26 6.58 -12.28
N LEU A 100 -4.39 6.83 -11.30
CA LEU A 100 -3.83 8.15 -11.00
C LEU A 100 -2.32 8.15 -11.19
N GLY A 101 -1.80 9.16 -11.88
CA GLY A 101 -0.37 9.36 -12.13
C GLY A 101 0.10 8.83 -13.48
N VAL A 102 1.41 8.93 -13.71
CA VAL A 102 2.05 8.59 -14.98
C VAL A 102 2.86 7.31 -14.84
N ASN A 103 2.48 6.27 -15.58
CA ASN A 103 3.20 4.98 -15.55
C ASN A 103 4.65 5.16 -16.02
N GLY A 104 5.60 4.64 -15.22
CA GLY A 104 7.03 4.72 -15.49
C GLY A 104 7.67 6.09 -15.19
N SER A 105 6.91 7.08 -14.71
CA SER A 105 7.50 8.36 -14.33
C SER A 105 8.33 8.23 -13.06
N ALA A 106 9.59 8.66 -13.13
CA ALA A 106 10.52 8.69 -12.00
C ALA A 106 10.35 9.93 -11.10
N THR A 107 9.49 10.88 -11.49
CA THR A 107 9.31 12.15 -10.78
C THR A 107 7.86 12.47 -10.46
N ASP A 108 6.92 12.08 -11.32
CA ASP A 108 5.50 12.41 -11.18
C ASP A 108 4.72 11.21 -10.65
N GLY A 109 4.33 11.27 -9.38
CA GLY A 109 3.35 10.34 -8.81
C GLY A 109 1.92 10.83 -8.92
N GLY A 110 0.97 9.89 -8.89
CA GLY A 110 -0.44 10.20 -8.81
C GLY A 110 -0.82 10.81 -7.46
N PHE A 111 -1.85 11.65 -7.42
CA PHE A 111 -2.24 12.31 -6.17
C PHE A 111 -3.75 12.41 -5.96
N ILE A 112 -4.13 12.51 -4.69
CA ILE A 112 -5.45 12.97 -4.24
C ILE A 112 -5.22 14.12 -3.27
N ASP A 113 -5.73 15.29 -3.64
CA ASP A 113 -5.50 16.55 -2.92
C ASP A 113 -6.81 17.10 -2.34
N LEU A 114 -6.95 17.00 -1.02
CA LEU A 114 -8.00 17.59 -0.18
C LEU A 114 -7.42 18.71 0.70
N SER A 115 -6.25 19.29 0.36
CA SER A 115 -5.59 20.31 1.18
C SER A 115 -6.41 21.60 1.35
N SER A 116 -7.27 21.90 0.37
CA SER A 116 -8.18 23.05 0.39
C SER A 116 -9.65 22.63 0.45
N ALA A 117 -9.92 21.36 0.79
CA ALA A 117 -11.26 20.80 0.71
C ALA A 117 -12.18 21.33 1.83
N VAL A 118 -13.40 21.72 1.48
CA VAL A 118 -14.47 21.97 2.46
C VAL A 118 -15.42 20.78 2.66
N ARG A 119 -15.16 19.68 1.94
CA ARG A 119 -15.96 18.45 1.94
C ARG A 119 -15.08 17.21 1.99
N ASN A 120 -15.70 16.07 2.30
CA ASN A 120 -15.03 14.77 2.32
C ASN A 120 -15.05 14.12 0.94
N LEU A 121 -14.13 13.17 0.74
CA LEU A 121 -14.09 12.31 -0.44
C LEU A 121 -14.19 10.85 0.00
N THR A 122 -15.13 10.13 -0.60
CA THR A 122 -15.23 8.67 -0.49
C THR A 122 -15.01 8.01 -1.84
N ILE A 123 -14.16 7.00 -1.90
CA ILE A 123 -13.93 6.15 -3.09
C ILE A 123 -14.36 4.73 -2.75
N ASN A 124 -15.42 4.27 -3.40
CA ASN A 124 -16.05 2.96 -3.19
C ASN A 124 -15.79 2.04 -4.38
N VAL A 125 -15.63 0.74 -4.10
CA VAL A 125 -15.53 -0.32 -5.12
C VAL A 125 -16.75 -1.22 -5.12
N ALA A 126 -16.94 -1.91 -6.25
CA ALA A 126 -17.64 -3.19 -6.28
C ALA A 126 -16.64 -4.34 -6.08
N SER A 127 -16.99 -5.57 -6.47
CA SER A 127 -16.22 -6.78 -6.13
C SER A 127 -14.77 -6.82 -6.59
N SER A 128 -14.41 -6.19 -7.71
CA SER A 128 -13.07 -6.31 -8.32
C SER A 128 -12.39 -4.99 -8.67
N GLY A 129 -13.05 -3.87 -8.37
CA GLY A 129 -12.51 -2.54 -8.66
C GLY A 129 -11.33 -2.17 -7.77
N ARG A 130 -10.58 -1.15 -8.17
CA ARG A 130 -9.40 -0.68 -7.44
C ARG A 130 -9.05 0.77 -7.75
N LEU A 131 -8.36 1.40 -6.82
CA LEU A 131 -7.65 2.66 -7.04
C LEU A 131 -6.18 2.29 -7.29
N ARG A 132 -5.64 2.68 -8.44
CA ARG A 132 -4.25 2.43 -8.78
C ARG A 132 -3.48 3.73 -8.90
N PHE A 133 -2.34 3.78 -8.24
CA PHE A 133 -1.38 4.86 -8.34
C PHE A 133 -0.17 4.44 -9.18
N TYR A 134 0.33 5.38 -9.96
CA TYR A 134 1.53 5.27 -10.80
C TYR A 134 2.53 6.37 -10.47
N GLY A 135 3.79 6.14 -10.82
CA GLY A 135 4.86 7.13 -10.76
C GLY A 135 5.89 6.83 -9.68
N ALA A 136 6.53 7.88 -9.13
CA ALA A 136 7.61 7.72 -8.14
C ALA A 136 7.13 7.76 -6.69
N GLN A 137 6.39 8.80 -6.30
CA GLN A 137 5.75 8.91 -4.99
C GLN A 137 4.35 9.45 -5.17
N SER A 138 3.37 8.64 -4.79
CA SER A 138 1.97 9.02 -4.83
C SER A 138 1.54 9.63 -3.51
N THR A 139 0.69 10.66 -3.54
CA THR A 139 0.38 11.46 -2.35
C THR A 139 -1.12 11.55 -2.08
N LEU A 140 -1.49 11.37 -0.82
CA LEU A 140 -2.81 11.67 -0.27
C LEU A 140 -2.65 12.83 0.72
N THR A 141 -3.18 13.99 0.38
CA THR A 141 -3.09 15.19 1.24
C THR A 141 -4.49 15.56 1.72
N VAL A 142 -4.72 15.64 3.04
CA VAL A 142 -6.05 15.92 3.59
C VAL A 142 -5.99 17.05 4.62
N ALA A 143 -6.83 18.07 4.43
CA ALA A 143 -6.95 19.19 5.38
C ALA A 143 -7.58 18.79 6.72
N ALA A 144 -7.30 19.59 7.76
CA ALA A 144 -7.92 19.42 9.07
C ALA A 144 -9.46 19.37 8.98
N GLY A 145 -10.08 18.45 9.72
CA GLY A 145 -11.53 18.27 9.75
C GLY A 145 -12.13 17.68 8.47
N ARG A 146 -11.31 17.21 7.53
CA ARG A 146 -11.73 16.46 6.33
C ARG A 146 -11.32 15.00 6.44
N THR A 147 -12.03 14.17 5.68
CA THR A 147 -11.77 12.73 5.57
C THR A 147 -11.70 12.30 4.12
N LEU A 148 -10.65 11.52 3.81
CA LEU A 148 -10.57 10.69 2.63
C LEU A 148 -10.83 9.23 3.05
N THR A 149 -11.92 8.64 2.56
CA THR A 149 -12.23 7.23 2.77
C THR A 149 -12.05 6.47 1.45
N VAL A 150 -11.15 5.50 1.43
CA VAL A 150 -10.93 4.62 0.27
C VAL A 150 -11.29 3.20 0.66
N ASN A 151 -12.51 2.82 0.31
CA ASN A 151 -13.02 1.46 0.45
C ASN A 151 -12.55 0.54 -0.69
N ALA A 152 -11.79 1.09 -1.65
CA ALA A 152 -11.13 0.37 -2.72
C ALA A 152 -9.82 -0.28 -2.27
N PRO A 153 -9.41 -1.41 -2.87
CA PRO A 153 -8.01 -1.76 -2.88
C PRO A 153 -7.18 -0.65 -3.50
N VAL A 154 -6.17 -0.19 -2.75
CA VAL A 154 -5.17 0.75 -3.20
C VAL A 154 -3.97 -0.04 -3.70
N GLU A 155 -3.72 0.06 -4.99
CA GLU A 155 -2.57 -0.54 -5.66
C GLU A 155 -1.56 0.53 -5.99
N VAL A 156 -0.31 0.27 -5.65
CA VAL A 156 0.81 1.16 -5.92
C VAL A 156 1.68 0.44 -6.95
N TYR A 157 1.68 0.95 -8.19
CA TYR A 157 2.43 0.39 -9.32
C TYR A 157 3.66 1.26 -9.62
N HIS A 158 4.82 0.90 -9.09
CA HIS A 158 6.02 1.71 -9.18
C HIS A 158 7.17 0.86 -9.77
N THR A 159 7.91 1.39 -10.74
CA THR A 159 8.99 0.63 -11.39
C THR A 159 10.25 0.50 -10.53
N ASN A 160 10.34 1.19 -9.39
CA ASN A 160 11.52 1.26 -8.53
C ASN A 160 11.19 1.35 -7.02
N GLY A 161 10.14 0.67 -6.54
CA GLY A 161 9.83 0.61 -5.09
C GLY A 161 9.37 1.93 -4.47
N GLY A 162 8.52 2.65 -5.20
CA GLY A 162 8.07 3.94 -4.72
C GLY A 162 6.99 3.85 -3.65
N SER A 163 6.51 5.01 -3.23
CA SER A 163 5.78 5.18 -1.99
C SER A 163 4.36 5.70 -2.19
N LEU A 164 3.48 5.29 -1.29
CA LEU A 164 2.24 6.00 -0.98
C LEU A 164 2.49 6.83 0.26
N ARG A 165 2.43 8.15 0.12
CA ARG A 165 2.61 9.12 1.20
C ARG A 165 1.28 9.72 1.61
N VAL A 166 1.00 9.70 2.91
CA VAL A 166 -0.19 10.26 3.55
C VAL A 166 0.23 11.45 4.41
N THR A 167 -0.31 12.62 4.10
CA THR A 167 0.09 13.89 4.72
C THR A 167 -1.11 14.82 4.92
N GLY A 168 -0.89 15.95 5.58
CA GLY A 168 -1.94 16.85 6.05
C GLY A 168 -2.51 16.46 7.42
N ALA A 169 -3.35 17.36 7.95
CA ALA A 169 -3.93 17.29 9.30
C ALA A 169 -5.29 16.57 9.37
N GLY A 170 -5.80 16.06 8.25
CA GLY A 170 -7.08 15.36 8.16
C GLY A 170 -7.00 13.86 8.42
N ALA A 171 -8.10 13.16 8.16
CA ALA A 171 -8.18 11.72 8.31
C ALA A 171 -8.11 10.99 6.95
N VAL A 172 -7.35 9.91 6.89
CA VAL A 172 -7.29 8.98 5.76
C VAL A 172 -7.61 7.58 6.24
N ILE A 173 -8.61 6.96 5.62
CA ILE A 173 -9.04 5.60 5.92
C ILE A 173 -8.86 4.76 4.66
N LEU A 174 -7.99 3.75 4.71
CA LEU A 174 -7.72 2.85 3.58
C LEU A 174 -8.16 1.43 3.94
N ALA A 175 -8.96 0.82 3.06
CA ALA A 175 -9.37 -0.57 3.22
C ALA A 175 -8.17 -1.52 3.08
N THR A 176 -7.47 -1.49 1.94
CA THR A 176 -6.29 -2.32 1.74
C THR A 176 -5.26 -1.60 0.90
N VAL A 177 -3.99 -1.75 1.23
CA VAL A 177 -2.84 -1.34 0.40
C VAL A 177 -2.08 -2.58 -0.06
N ARG A 178 -1.76 -2.66 -1.36
CA ARG A 178 -1.08 -3.82 -1.96
C ARG A 178 -0.02 -3.38 -2.96
N ASP A 179 1.03 -4.19 -3.07
CA ASP A 179 1.95 -4.11 -4.20
C ASP A 179 1.21 -4.47 -5.49
N SER A 180 1.48 -3.73 -6.56
CA SER A 180 1.06 -4.11 -7.91
C SER A 180 2.23 -4.34 -8.87
N ASP A 181 3.46 -4.10 -8.44
CA ASP A 181 4.66 -4.32 -9.24
C ASP A 181 5.34 -5.66 -8.89
N SER A 182 6.20 -6.13 -9.80
CA SER A 182 6.93 -7.40 -9.65
C SER A 182 8.06 -7.34 -8.62
N ILE A 183 8.51 -6.14 -8.23
CA ILE A 183 9.61 -5.93 -7.26
C ILE A 183 9.06 -6.03 -5.83
N ARG A 184 7.78 -5.68 -5.64
CA ARG A 184 7.01 -5.73 -4.40
C ARG A 184 7.70 -4.96 -3.28
N THR A 185 7.95 -3.67 -3.49
CA THR A 185 8.66 -2.83 -2.52
C THR A 185 7.90 -1.55 -2.18
N THR A 186 6.58 -1.54 -2.39
CA THR A 186 5.71 -0.39 -2.05
C THR A 186 5.90 -0.01 -0.60
N ARG A 187 6.26 1.26 -0.38
CA ARG A 187 6.37 1.83 0.97
C ARG A 187 5.15 2.63 1.33
N LEU A 188 4.75 2.57 2.59
CA LEU A 188 3.74 3.45 3.16
C LEU A 188 4.42 4.49 4.05
N ILE A 189 4.12 5.77 3.83
CA ILE A 189 4.70 6.88 4.60
C ILE A 189 3.55 7.70 5.19
N HIS A 190 3.60 7.97 6.48
CA HIS A 190 2.72 8.91 7.17
C HIS A 190 3.58 9.86 8.00
N ASP A 191 3.53 11.16 7.69
CA ASP A 191 4.54 12.11 8.20
C ASP A 191 4.01 13.49 8.60
N ASP A 192 2.70 13.64 8.74
CA ASP A 192 2.08 14.88 9.20
C ASP A 192 1.05 14.58 10.29
N THR A 193 0.47 15.62 10.86
CA THR A 193 -0.36 15.64 12.08
C THR A 193 -1.73 14.96 11.98
N GLY A 194 -2.13 14.51 10.79
CA GLY A 194 -3.41 13.87 10.55
C GLY A 194 -3.53 12.47 11.14
N SER A 195 -4.52 11.71 10.66
CA SER A 195 -4.70 10.31 11.04
C SER A 195 -4.71 9.38 9.83
N LEU A 196 -4.06 8.24 9.96
CA LEU A 196 -4.09 7.15 9.00
C LEU A 196 -4.66 5.89 9.65
N THR A 197 -5.78 5.40 9.14
CA THR A 197 -6.39 4.12 9.56
C THR A 197 -6.36 3.10 8.43
N LEU A 198 -5.81 1.92 8.72
CA LEU A 198 -5.84 0.76 7.82
C LEU A 198 -6.86 -0.26 8.35
N THR A 199 -7.91 -0.55 7.57
CA THR A 199 -9.06 -1.33 8.08
C THR A 199 -9.15 -2.78 7.61
N GLY A 200 -8.44 -3.15 6.55
CA GLY A 200 -8.44 -4.50 5.97
C GLY A 200 -7.05 -5.09 5.77
N ALA A 201 -6.97 -6.12 4.94
CA ALA A 201 -5.73 -6.88 4.72
C ALA A 201 -4.76 -6.15 3.78
N ASN A 202 -3.70 -5.57 4.35
CA ASN A 202 -2.62 -4.93 3.62
C ASN A 202 -1.50 -5.94 3.34
N THR A 203 -1.05 -6.00 2.09
CA THR A 203 -0.10 -7.02 1.61
C THR A 203 1.09 -6.43 0.86
N TYR A 204 1.32 -5.12 1.02
CA TYR A 204 2.54 -4.49 0.51
C TYR A 204 3.75 -5.04 1.29
N THR A 205 4.87 -5.24 0.60
CA THR A 205 6.07 -5.86 1.19
C THR A 205 7.23 -4.87 1.34
N GLY A 206 7.01 -3.57 1.10
CA GLY A 206 7.93 -2.52 1.55
C GLY A 206 7.67 -2.07 2.99
N GLY A 207 8.53 -1.20 3.50
CA GLY A 207 8.45 -0.70 4.88
C GLY A 207 7.33 0.33 5.09
N THR A 208 6.96 0.52 6.35
CA THR A 208 6.06 1.58 6.81
C THR A 208 6.85 2.60 7.62
N THR A 209 6.69 3.88 7.33
CA THR A 209 7.32 4.98 8.09
C THR A 209 6.23 5.86 8.69
N LEU A 210 6.24 6.00 10.01
CA LEU A 210 5.26 6.73 10.83
C LEU A 210 5.98 7.84 11.60
N SER A 211 6.09 9.02 11.00
CA SER A 211 6.83 10.17 11.57
C SER A 211 5.93 11.35 11.96
N GLY A 212 4.61 11.20 11.84
CA GLY A 212 3.65 12.20 12.30
C GLY A 212 2.30 11.57 12.62
N GLY A 213 1.47 12.34 13.31
CA GLY A 213 0.05 12.07 13.44
C GLY A 213 -0.31 10.76 14.14
N ASN A 214 -1.59 10.39 14.02
CA ASN A 214 -2.11 9.17 14.58
C ASN A 214 -2.11 8.05 13.53
N PHE A 215 -1.62 6.87 13.89
CA PHE A 215 -1.74 5.67 13.07
C PHE A 215 -2.60 4.63 13.77
N THR A 216 -3.49 3.98 13.03
CA THR A 216 -4.27 2.85 13.53
C THR A 216 -4.31 1.72 12.52
N LEU A 217 -3.85 0.55 12.92
CA LEU A 217 -4.24 -0.71 12.30
C LEU A 217 -5.49 -1.21 13.01
N ALA A 218 -6.65 -1.15 12.36
CA ALA A 218 -7.91 -1.55 12.97
C ALA A 218 -7.95 -3.05 13.29
N GLY A 219 -8.85 -3.48 14.17
CA GLY A 219 -8.96 -4.88 14.60
C GLY A 219 -9.23 -5.90 13.48
N THR A 220 -9.87 -5.48 12.39
CA THR A 220 -10.07 -6.29 11.18
C THR A 220 -8.94 -6.15 10.15
N GLY A 221 -8.01 -5.23 10.40
CA GLY A 221 -6.90 -4.93 9.54
C GLY A 221 -5.73 -5.90 9.74
N SER A 222 -4.89 -6.02 8.72
CA SER A 222 -3.62 -6.73 8.86
C SER A 222 -2.48 -6.05 8.13
N LEU A 223 -1.26 -6.24 8.63
CA LEU A 223 -0.01 -5.91 7.94
C LEU A 223 0.75 -7.18 7.61
N PHE A 224 1.44 -7.18 6.47
CA PHE A 224 2.28 -8.30 6.06
C PHE A 224 3.75 -7.95 6.23
N PHE A 225 4.49 -8.86 6.88
CA PHE A 225 5.94 -8.76 7.07
C PHE A 225 6.61 -9.92 6.35
N ASP A 226 7.40 -9.61 5.33
CA ASP A 226 8.32 -10.53 4.68
C ASP A 226 9.72 -10.33 5.28
N LEU A 227 10.09 -11.21 6.21
CA LEU A 227 11.36 -11.07 6.93
C LEU A 227 12.57 -11.17 5.98
N ALA A 228 12.47 -11.93 4.88
CA ALA A 228 13.54 -12.04 3.90
C ALA A 228 13.77 -10.72 3.13
N LYS A 229 12.74 -9.87 3.07
CA LYS A 229 12.83 -8.51 2.48
C LYS A 229 13.13 -7.42 3.50
N GLY A 230 13.16 -7.76 4.79
CA GLY A 230 13.48 -6.82 5.86
C GLY A 230 12.48 -5.68 6.02
N ASN A 231 11.22 -5.89 5.60
CA ASN A 231 10.18 -4.88 5.76
C ASN A 231 9.78 -4.77 7.24
N ARG A 232 9.53 -3.54 7.66
CA ARG A 232 9.29 -3.20 9.06
C ARG A 232 8.57 -1.87 9.16
N ILE A 233 8.02 -1.61 10.32
CA ILE A 233 7.49 -0.31 10.72
C ILE A 233 8.64 0.48 11.36
N THR A 234 8.75 1.76 11.02
CA THR A 234 9.76 2.68 11.53
C THR A 234 9.15 4.04 11.82
N GLY A 235 9.82 4.86 12.62
CA GLY A 235 9.47 6.25 12.81
C GLY A 235 9.53 6.72 14.25
N ASP A 236 8.99 7.91 14.46
CA ASP A 236 9.15 8.74 15.64
C ASP A 236 7.90 9.57 15.94
N SER A 237 6.73 9.10 15.48
CA SER A 237 5.47 9.83 15.70
C SER A 237 5.23 10.14 17.19
N THR A 238 4.79 11.37 17.42
CA THR A 238 4.34 11.88 18.72
C THR A 238 2.84 11.67 18.96
N GLY A 239 2.09 11.28 17.92
CA GLY A 239 0.69 10.90 18.03
C GLY A 239 0.51 9.46 18.54
N GLU A 240 -0.74 9.02 18.59
CA GLU A 240 -1.08 7.64 18.94
C GLU A 240 -0.75 6.69 17.78
N VAL A 241 0.07 5.68 18.05
CA VAL A 241 0.32 4.56 17.13
C VAL A 241 -0.31 3.32 17.74
N ARG A 242 -1.45 2.89 17.19
CA ARG A 242 -2.21 1.74 17.68
C ARG A 242 -2.19 0.59 16.69
N PHE A 243 -1.76 -0.58 17.16
CA PHE A 243 -1.89 -1.84 16.44
C PHE A 243 -2.97 -2.70 17.09
N ASP A 244 -4.17 -2.70 16.54
CA ASP A 244 -5.28 -3.54 17.04
C ASP A 244 -5.52 -4.77 16.16
N GLY A 245 -4.95 -4.81 14.95
CA GLY A 245 -5.15 -5.89 13.97
C GLY A 245 -4.11 -7.02 14.02
N THR A 246 -3.95 -7.71 12.89
CA THR A 246 -3.02 -8.85 12.78
C THR A 246 -1.71 -8.48 12.09
N PHE A 247 -0.58 -8.91 12.65
CA PHE A 247 0.69 -8.98 11.95
C PHE A 247 0.85 -10.36 11.31
N ASN A 248 0.85 -10.43 9.98
CA ASN A 248 1.10 -11.64 9.22
C ASN A 248 2.57 -11.68 8.79
N VAL A 249 3.37 -12.52 9.43
CA VAL A 249 4.81 -12.59 9.23
C VAL A 249 5.16 -13.83 8.43
N SER A 250 5.73 -13.65 7.23
CA SER A 250 6.27 -14.72 6.41
C SER A 250 7.70 -15.04 6.85
N VAL A 251 7.94 -16.33 7.13
CA VAL A 251 9.27 -16.88 7.43
C VAL A 251 9.72 -17.92 6.41
N SER A 252 8.97 -18.12 5.31
CA SER A 252 9.18 -19.20 4.33
C SER A 252 10.56 -19.17 3.67
N ASP A 253 11.13 -17.97 3.52
CA ASP A 253 12.33 -17.73 2.72
C ASP A 253 13.56 -17.49 3.62
N ILE A 254 13.48 -17.90 4.90
CA ILE A 254 14.55 -17.76 5.89
C ILE A 254 15.06 -19.12 6.33
N ALA A 255 16.39 -19.27 6.32
CA ALA A 255 17.05 -20.40 6.95
C ALA A 255 17.12 -20.22 8.47
N LEU A 256 16.49 -21.13 9.21
CA LEU A 256 16.38 -21.08 10.68
C LEU A 256 17.38 -22.03 11.33
N THR A 257 18.68 -21.76 11.16
CA THR A 257 19.78 -22.63 11.64
C THR A 257 20.39 -22.19 12.96
N GLU A 258 20.26 -20.90 13.31
CA GLU A 258 20.87 -20.29 14.48
C GLU A 258 19.89 -19.31 15.14
N ASP A 259 20.20 -18.92 16.38
CA ASP A 259 19.46 -17.86 17.07
C ASP A 259 19.46 -16.60 16.22
N THR A 260 18.26 -16.12 15.89
CA THR A 260 18.09 -14.98 14.98
C THR A 260 17.02 -14.05 15.51
N ALA A 261 17.21 -12.74 15.34
CA ALA A 261 16.25 -11.73 15.74
C ALA A 261 16.01 -10.71 14.62
N TRP A 262 14.76 -10.27 14.52
CA TRP A 262 14.27 -9.23 13.63
C TRP A 262 13.52 -8.18 14.46
N THR A 263 13.44 -6.96 13.94
CA THR A 263 12.62 -5.91 14.57
C THR A 263 11.50 -5.53 13.61
N LEU A 264 10.27 -5.94 13.94
CA LEU A 264 9.09 -5.65 13.12
C LEU A 264 8.65 -4.20 13.29
N VAL A 265 8.80 -3.67 14.51
CA VAL A 265 8.44 -2.31 14.88
C VAL A 265 9.68 -1.64 15.47
N ALA A 266 10.35 -0.83 14.66
CA ALA A 266 11.62 -0.17 14.98
C ALA A 266 11.42 1.35 15.02
N GLY A 267 10.89 1.89 16.12
CA GLY A 267 10.64 3.33 16.25
C GLY A 267 10.63 3.82 17.69
N THR A 268 10.71 5.14 17.85
CA THR A 268 10.63 5.84 19.14
C THR A 268 9.27 6.53 19.25
N PHE A 269 8.21 5.74 19.32
CA PHE A 269 6.84 6.23 19.37
C PHE A 269 6.50 6.72 20.78
N SER A 270 5.89 7.90 20.88
CA SER A 270 5.53 8.48 22.19
C SER A 270 4.37 7.75 22.84
N ASN A 271 3.43 7.25 22.04
CA ASN A 271 2.27 6.50 22.49
C ASN A 271 2.03 5.31 21.56
N LEU A 272 2.77 4.22 21.80
CA LEU A 272 2.58 2.95 21.11
C LEU A 272 1.67 2.04 21.92
N ASP A 273 0.59 1.60 21.30
CA ASP A 273 -0.41 0.73 21.92
C ASP A 273 -0.68 -0.50 21.04
N TYR A 274 -0.75 -1.67 21.69
CA TYR A 274 -1.18 -2.91 21.06
C TYR A 274 -2.56 -3.23 21.61
N GLY A 275 -3.57 -3.09 20.75
CA GLY A 275 -4.97 -3.16 21.13
C GLY A 275 -5.43 -4.57 21.50
N SER A 276 -6.64 -4.68 22.03
CA SER A 276 -7.20 -5.95 22.53
C SER A 276 -7.40 -7.02 21.47
N THR A 277 -7.50 -6.65 20.18
CA THR A 277 -7.59 -7.62 19.08
C THR A 277 -6.25 -7.89 18.41
N PHE A 278 -5.17 -7.29 18.92
CA PHE A 278 -3.84 -7.49 18.36
C PHE A 278 -3.46 -8.97 18.37
N SER A 279 -2.98 -9.42 17.21
CA SER A 279 -2.54 -10.79 17.02
C SER A 279 -1.32 -10.84 16.12
N LEU A 280 -0.48 -11.84 16.36
CA LEU A 280 0.66 -12.16 15.51
C LEU A 280 0.42 -13.53 14.88
N PHE A 281 0.70 -13.65 13.60
CA PHE A 281 0.63 -14.89 12.84
C PHE A 281 1.94 -15.12 12.10
N LEU A 282 2.52 -16.31 12.25
CA LEU A 282 3.71 -16.73 11.53
C LEU A 282 3.29 -17.68 10.40
N GLY A 283 3.47 -17.26 9.15
CA GLY A 283 3.19 -18.05 7.95
C GLY A 283 4.36 -18.95 7.56
N GLY A 284 4.07 -20.21 7.21
CA GLY A 284 5.04 -21.26 6.90
C GLY A 284 4.58 -22.61 7.45
N SER A 285 5.49 -23.60 7.55
CA SER A 285 5.24 -24.88 8.24
C SER A 285 5.20 -24.73 9.77
N ILE A 286 4.58 -23.65 10.25
CA ILE A 286 4.31 -23.36 11.66
C ILE A 286 2.81 -23.07 11.72
N VAL A 287 2.00 -24.12 11.56
CA VAL A 287 0.54 -24.00 11.56
C VAL A 287 0.05 -23.90 13.01
N GLY A 288 -0.68 -22.83 13.32
CA GLY A 288 -1.78 -22.88 14.29
C GLY A 288 -1.44 -23.27 15.74
N SER A 289 -0.46 -22.64 16.38
CA SER A 289 -0.40 -22.63 17.84
C SER A 289 -0.81 -21.25 18.34
N GLY A 290 -1.93 -21.18 19.07
CA GLY A 290 -2.40 -19.95 19.70
C GLY A 290 -1.25 -19.26 20.41
N ILE A 291 -0.81 -18.13 19.85
CA ILE A 291 0.24 -17.32 20.44
C ILE A 291 -0.39 -16.70 21.68
N THR A 292 0.09 -17.12 22.85
CA THR A 292 -0.44 -16.65 24.12
C THR A 292 0.41 -15.48 24.57
N LEU A 293 -0.24 -14.34 24.82
CA LEU A 293 0.39 -13.22 25.50
C LEU A 293 0.72 -13.66 26.93
N ASP A 294 1.99 -13.70 27.26
CA ASP A 294 2.41 -13.98 28.62
C ASP A 294 2.36 -12.73 29.52
N SER A 295 2.64 -12.92 30.81
CA SER A 295 2.65 -11.83 31.80
C SER A 295 3.76 -10.80 31.61
N THR A 296 4.68 -11.03 30.66
CA THR A 296 5.81 -10.15 30.34
C THR A 296 5.61 -9.41 29.01
N ASN A 297 4.39 -9.42 28.48
CA ASN A 297 4.03 -8.84 27.20
C ASN A 297 4.74 -9.49 25.99
N ASN A 298 5.11 -10.77 26.12
CA ASN A 298 5.70 -11.53 25.03
C ASN A 298 4.67 -12.50 24.43
N TYR A 299 4.66 -12.53 23.10
CA TYR A 299 3.91 -13.45 22.28
C TYR A 299 4.81 -14.65 21.96
N THR A 300 4.53 -15.84 22.51
CA THR A 300 5.39 -17.03 22.33
C THR A 300 4.71 -18.15 21.55
N ALA A 301 5.47 -18.83 20.69
CA ALA A 301 5.02 -19.99 19.91
C ALA A 301 6.20 -20.90 19.53
N GLY A 302 6.37 -22.00 20.26
CA GLY A 302 7.50 -22.90 20.07
C GLY A 302 8.83 -22.18 20.32
N ASN A 303 9.67 -22.11 19.28
CA ASN A 303 10.96 -21.40 19.32
C ASN A 303 10.86 -19.90 19.06
N TRP A 304 9.66 -19.39 18.78
CA TRP A 304 9.44 -17.99 18.47
C TRP A 304 8.98 -17.20 19.68
N SER A 305 9.50 -15.97 19.80
CA SER A 305 9.02 -14.98 20.75
C SER A 305 8.91 -13.63 20.06
N TYR A 306 7.86 -12.86 20.37
CA TYR A 306 7.71 -11.48 19.95
C TYR A 306 7.45 -10.59 21.16
N ASP A 307 8.34 -9.63 21.38
CA ASP A 307 8.27 -8.66 22.45
C ASP A 307 7.64 -7.36 21.94
N ILE A 308 6.45 -7.02 22.43
CA ILE A 308 5.74 -5.82 21.97
C ILE A 308 6.40 -4.53 22.45
N SER A 309 7.20 -4.59 23.54
CA SER A 309 7.87 -3.41 24.11
C SER A 309 9.06 -2.98 23.26
N SER A 310 9.81 -3.95 22.72
CA SER A 310 10.95 -3.70 21.83
C SER A 310 10.61 -3.83 20.34
N GLY A 311 9.46 -4.42 20.01
CA GLY A 311 9.07 -4.77 18.65
C GLY A 311 9.92 -5.89 18.05
N ALA A 312 10.67 -6.63 18.87
CA ALA A 312 11.59 -7.68 18.43
C ALA A 312 10.87 -9.03 18.27
N LEU A 313 11.06 -9.66 17.12
CA LEU A 313 10.71 -11.06 16.85
C LEU A 313 12.00 -11.89 16.88
N SER A 314 12.06 -12.91 17.71
CA SER A 314 13.21 -13.81 17.83
C SER A 314 12.83 -15.25 17.55
N TYR A 315 13.80 -15.99 17.01
CA TYR A 315 13.81 -17.43 16.89
C TYR A 315 14.98 -17.98 17.68
N ALA A 316 14.71 -18.89 18.61
CA ALA A 316 15.72 -19.67 19.32
C ALA A 316 15.95 -20.99 18.59
N ALA A 317 17.14 -21.23 18.06
CA ALA A 317 17.45 -22.50 17.45
C ALA A 317 17.42 -23.61 18.51
N VAL A 318 16.84 -24.76 18.17
CA VAL A 318 17.00 -25.94 19.01
C VAL A 318 18.47 -26.35 18.88
N PRO A 319 19.24 -26.42 19.99
CA PRO A 319 20.60 -26.91 19.91
C PRO A 319 20.59 -28.29 19.28
N GLU A 320 21.31 -28.49 18.17
CA GLU A 320 21.51 -29.85 17.67
C GLU A 320 22.09 -30.70 18.81
N PRO A 321 21.66 -31.96 18.98
CA PRO A 321 22.28 -32.84 19.96
C PRO A 321 23.76 -32.91 19.61
N GLY A 322 24.58 -32.20 20.38
CA GLY A 322 25.93 -31.89 19.98
C GLY A 322 26.72 -33.16 19.67
N ILE A 323 27.83 -33.00 18.96
CA ILE A 323 28.80 -34.06 18.69
C ILE A 323 29.15 -34.82 19.99
N THR A 324 29.03 -34.19 21.15
CA THR A 324 29.13 -34.79 22.50
C THR A 324 28.13 -35.92 22.76
N ALA A 325 26.86 -35.80 22.36
CA ALA A 325 25.86 -36.85 22.46
C ALA A 325 26.16 -38.00 21.48
N ALA A 326 26.60 -37.68 20.26
CA ALA A 326 27.05 -38.66 19.28
C ALA A 326 28.34 -39.38 19.72
N LEU A 327 29.29 -38.67 20.32
CA LEU A 327 30.53 -39.19 20.90
C LEU A 327 30.26 -40.01 22.16
N ALA A 328 29.29 -39.61 23.00
CA ALA A 328 28.88 -40.40 24.15
C ALA A 328 28.21 -41.72 23.72
N ALA A 329 27.36 -41.68 22.69
CA ALA A 329 26.77 -42.88 22.11
C ALA A 329 27.82 -43.78 21.44
N ALA A 330 28.75 -43.21 20.66
CA ALA A 330 29.86 -43.92 20.04
C ALA A 330 30.82 -44.52 21.08
N GLY A 331 31.14 -43.78 22.14
CA GLY A 331 31.95 -44.24 23.26
C GLY A 331 31.30 -45.39 24.03
N MET A 332 29.98 -45.33 24.26
CA MET A 332 29.24 -46.45 24.86
C MET A 332 29.25 -47.69 23.96
N LEU A 333 29.07 -47.55 22.64
CA LEU A 333 29.15 -48.66 21.70
C LEU A 333 30.56 -49.29 21.67
N LEU A 334 31.61 -48.47 21.70
CA LEU A 334 33.00 -48.94 21.77
C LEU A 334 33.28 -49.68 23.09
N ALA A 335 32.80 -49.16 24.22
CA ALA A 335 32.93 -49.82 25.53
C ALA A 335 32.22 -51.17 25.56
N VAL A 336 31.02 -51.28 24.98
CA VAL A 336 30.29 -52.55 24.85
C VAL A 336 31.04 -53.54 23.94
N ALA A 337 31.62 -53.07 22.84
CA ALA A 337 32.42 -53.92 21.95
C ALA A 337 33.68 -54.46 22.65
N LEU A 338 34.38 -53.62 23.43
CA LEU A 338 35.56 -54.00 24.20
C LEU A 338 35.22 -54.97 25.34
N LEU A 339 34.07 -54.79 26.01
CA LEU A 339 33.63 -55.71 27.08
C LEU A 339 33.22 -57.09 26.55
N ARG A 340 32.74 -57.19 25.30
CA ARG A 340 32.42 -58.47 24.65
C ARG A 340 33.66 -59.23 24.17
N HIS A 341 34.76 -58.53 23.90
CA HIS A 341 36.00 -59.16 23.45
C HIS A 341 36.86 -59.69 24.63
N ARG A 342 36.29 -60.48 25.54
CA ARG A 342 37.09 -61.28 26.46
C ARG A 342 37.67 -62.46 25.67
N PRO A 343 39.00 -62.55 25.43
CA PRO A 343 39.57 -63.70 24.77
C PRO A 343 39.27 -64.94 25.61
N GLY A 344 38.59 -65.90 25.02
CA GLY A 344 38.36 -67.20 25.63
C GLY A 344 39.68 -67.76 26.10
N ARG A 345 39.81 -68.01 27.40
CA ARG A 345 40.94 -68.75 27.96
C ARG A 345 40.93 -70.14 27.34
N TYR A 346 41.75 -70.36 26.32
CA TYR A 346 42.12 -71.70 25.90
C TYR A 346 42.92 -72.32 27.06
N SER A 347 42.26 -73.19 27.83
CA SER A 347 42.94 -74.15 28.69
C SER A 347 43.63 -75.19 27.81
N ARG A 348 44.89 -75.46 28.18
CA ARG A 348 45.86 -76.40 27.60
C ARG A 348 45.29 -77.65 26.95
#